data_AF-A0A7L0QD75-F1
#
_entry.id   AF-A0A7L0QD75-F1
#
_cell.length_a   1.000
_cell.length_b   1.000
_cell.length_c   1.000
_cell.angle_alpha   90.00
_cell.angle_beta   90.00
_cell.angle_gamma   90.00
#
_symmetry.space_group_name_H-M   'P 1'
#
loop_
_entity.id
_entity.type
_entity.pdbx_description
1 polymer ?
#
loop_
_entity_poly.entity_id
_entity_poly.type
_entity_poly.pdbx_seq_one_letter_code
_entity_poly.pdbx_strand_id
1 'polypeptide(L)'
;VEARESLQKLYHLLEAKGFQARMEGVALLLDLSKTSPKLISSNIVQIFDCFVLRINDTHKKVKQQALEVLAEMIGLLENDLTPVMIRLVEG
;
A
#
# COMPACT_ATOMS: atom_id res chain seq x y z
N VAL A 1 -9.70 -5.69 -17.12
CA VAL A 1 -10.38 -6.63 -16.19
C VAL A 1 -9.40 -7.04 -15.11
N GLU A 2 -8.27 -7.64 -15.48
CA GLU A 2 -7.19 -8.09 -14.57
C GLU A 2 -6.66 -7.00 -13.61
N ALA A 3 -6.34 -5.80 -14.11
CA ALA A 3 -5.87 -4.69 -13.25
C ALA A 3 -6.88 -4.27 -12.15
N ARG A 4 -8.18 -4.34 -12.45
CA ARG A 4 -9.25 -4.01 -11.49
C ARG A 4 -9.39 -5.09 -10.43
N GLU A 5 -9.24 -6.35 -10.81
CA GLU A 5 -9.28 -7.49 -9.89
C GLU A 5 -8.09 -7.45 -8.93
N SER A 6 -6.89 -7.11 -9.42
CA SER A 6 -5.71 -6.94 -8.56
C SER A 6 -5.91 -5.84 -7.51
N LEU A 7 -6.46 -4.69 -7.90
CA LEU A 7 -6.77 -3.60 -6.96
C LEU A 7 -7.87 -3.99 -5.97
N GLN A 8 -8.92 -4.66 -6.42
CA GLN A 8 -10.00 -5.11 -5.53
C GLN A 8 -9.49 -6.13 -4.51
N LYS A 9 -8.63 -7.07 -4.95
CA LYS A 9 -7.97 -8.02 -4.05
C LYS A 9 -7.07 -7.29 -3.05
N LEU A 10 -6.29 -6.31 -3.51
CA LEU A 10 -5.44 -5.49 -2.64
C LEU A 10 -6.26 -4.81 -1.55
N TYR A 11 -7.34 -4.10 -1.91
CA TYR A 11 -8.19 -3.41 -0.93
C TYR A 11 -8.85 -4.36 0.06
N HIS A 12 -9.25 -5.55 -0.37
CA HIS A 12 -9.84 -6.55 0.51
C HIS A 12 -8.85 -7.15 1.52
N LEU A 13 -7.56 -7.22 1.16
CA LEU A 13 -6.50 -7.78 2.01
C LEU A 13 -5.94 -6.76 3.01
N LEU A 14 -5.66 -5.53 2.56
CA LEU A 14 -5.74 -4.35 3.44
C LEU A 14 -7.17 -4.33 4.03
N GLU A 15 -7.61 -3.54 5.00
CA GLU A 15 -9.00 -3.65 5.57
C GLU A 15 -9.41 -4.98 6.25
N ALA A 16 -8.77 -6.12 5.96
CA ALA A 16 -9.12 -7.41 6.53
C ALA A 16 -9.00 -7.40 8.06
N LYS A 17 -9.94 -8.06 8.74
CA LYS A 17 -9.94 -8.15 10.22
C LYS A 17 -8.72 -8.93 10.75
N GLY A 18 -8.32 -9.99 10.05
CA GLY A 18 -7.19 -10.84 10.43
C GLY A 18 -5.85 -10.21 10.05
N PHE A 19 -4.89 -10.21 10.97
CA PHE A 19 -3.58 -9.59 10.72
C PHE A 19 -2.80 -10.29 9.61
N GLN A 20 -2.99 -11.60 9.40
CA GLN A 20 -2.34 -12.35 8.33
C GLN A 20 -2.78 -11.86 6.95
N ALA A 21 -4.08 -11.68 6.72
CA ALA A 21 -4.59 -11.13 5.47
C ALA A 21 -4.09 -9.69 5.22
N ARG A 22 -3.96 -8.89 6.29
CA ARG A 22 -3.35 -7.55 6.17
C ARG A 22 -1.89 -7.61 5.77
N MET A 23 -1.11 -8.53 6.33
CA MET A 23 0.28 -8.76 5.90
C MET A 23 0.37 -9.16 4.42
N GLU A 24 -0.55 -10.02 3.96
CA GLU A 24 -0.65 -10.41 2.54
C GLU A 24 -0.98 -9.21 1.65
N GLY A 25 -1.89 -8.32 2.10
CA GLY A 25 -2.20 -7.09 1.39
C GLY A 25 -1.00 -6.14 1.28
N VAL A 26 -0.24 -6.00 2.36
CA VAL A 26 1.01 -5.21 2.38
C VAL A 26 2.05 -5.82 1.42
N ALA A 27 2.20 -7.14 1.41
CA ALA A 27 3.11 -7.82 0.47
C ALA A 27 2.67 -7.66 -0.99
N LEU A 28 1.36 -7.79 -1.26
CA LEU A 28 0.79 -7.61 -2.60
C LEU A 28 0.98 -6.19 -3.11
N LEU A 29 0.87 -5.18 -2.24
CA LEU A 29 1.14 -3.79 -2.63
C LEU A 29 2.57 -3.61 -3.14
N LEU A 30 3.56 -4.19 -2.44
CA LEU A 30 4.95 -4.13 -2.87
C LEU A 30 5.16 -4.84 -4.21
N ASP A 31 4.57 -6.04 -4.38
CA ASP A 31 4.66 -6.80 -5.62
C ASP A 31 4.07 -6.03 -6.81
N LEU A 32 2.89 -5.43 -6.64
CA LEU A 32 2.26 -4.59 -7.66
C LEU A 32 3.06 -3.31 -7.94
N SER A 33 3.75 -2.75 -6.94
CA SER A 33 4.64 -1.60 -7.14
C SER A 33 5.85 -1.96 -8.00
N LYS A 34 6.34 -3.21 -7.91
CA LYS A 34 7.46 -3.72 -8.72
C LYS A 34 7.03 -4.15 -10.12
N THR A 35 5.91 -4.87 -10.23
CA THR A 35 5.47 -5.50 -11.48
C THR A 35 4.57 -4.61 -12.33
N SER A 36 3.83 -3.69 -11.69
CA SER A 36 2.82 -2.85 -12.32
C SER A 36 2.84 -1.40 -11.79
N PRO A 37 3.99 -0.70 -11.80
CA PRO A 37 4.14 0.62 -11.17
C PRO A 37 3.13 1.65 -11.69
N LYS A 38 2.78 1.62 -12.99
CA LYS A 38 1.75 2.52 -13.57
C LYS A 38 0.36 2.30 -12.99
N LEU A 39 0.01 1.06 -12.63
CA LEU A 39 -1.27 0.76 -11.98
C LEU A 39 -1.31 1.38 -10.59
N ILE A 40 -0.21 1.27 -9.85
CA ILE A 40 -0.06 1.85 -8.52
C ILE A 40 -0.08 3.38 -8.57
N SER A 41 0.75 4.00 -9.42
CA SER A 41 0.81 5.47 -9.51
C SER A 41 -0.50 6.10 -9.95
N SER A 42 -1.22 5.48 -10.89
CA SER A 42 -2.54 5.96 -11.34
C SER A 42 -3.62 5.90 -10.26
N ASN A 43 -3.43 5.10 -9.20
CA ASN A 43 -4.40 4.91 -8.11
C ASN A 43 -3.83 5.27 -6.74
N ILE A 44 -2.69 5.97 -6.71
CA ILE A 44 -1.84 6.09 -5.52
C ILE A 44 -2.57 6.70 -4.32
N VAL A 45 -3.45 7.67 -4.56
CA VAL A 45 -4.21 8.35 -3.51
C VAL A 45 -5.15 7.39 -2.79
N GLN A 46 -5.96 6.61 -3.52
CA GLN A 46 -6.89 5.65 -2.92
C GLN A 46 -6.16 4.48 -2.25
N ILE A 47 -5.05 4.04 -2.85
CA ILE A 47 -4.20 3.01 -2.24
C ILE A 47 -3.66 3.51 -0.89
N PHE A 48 -3.15 4.74 -0.84
CA PHE A 48 -2.63 5.31 0.41
C PHE A 48 -3.71 5.59 1.46
N ASP A 49 -4.92 5.94 1.05
CA ASP A 49 -6.06 6.07 1.98
C ASP A 49 -6.34 4.79 2.75
N CYS A 50 -6.14 3.63 2.12
CA CYS A 50 -6.26 2.34 2.78
C CYS A 50 -4.96 1.93 3.51
N PHE A 51 -3.81 2.18 2.89
CA PHE A 51 -2.50 1.75 3.39
C PHE A 51 -2.02 2.52 4.63
N VAL A 52 -2.42 3.77 4.81
CA VAL A 52 -2.07 4.56 6.02
C VAL A 52 -2.55 3.89 7.31
N LEU A 53 -3.65 3.13 7.25
CA LEU A 53 -4.15 2.33 8.37
C LEU A 53 -3.23 1.16 8.73
N ARG A 54 -2.39 0.70 7.79
CA ARG A 54 -1.38 -0.34 8.03
C ARG A 54 -0.11 0.24 8.62
N ILE A 55 0.29 1.44 8.21
CA ILE A 55 1.38 2.19 8.86
C ILE A 55 1.05 2.44 10.35
N ASN A 56 -0.22 2.65 10.65
CA ASN A 56 -0.74 2.85 12.01
C ASN A 56 -1.39 1.59 12.61
N ASP A 57 -1.09 0.39 12.11
CA ASP A 57 -1.75 -0.84 12.57
C ASP A 57 -1.46 -1.14 14.05
N THR A 58 -2.45 -1.65 14.78
CA THR A 58 -2.30 -2.06 16.17
C THR A 58 -1.45 -3.33 16.30
N HIS A 59 -1.40 -4.16 15.26
CA HIS A 59 -0.57 -5.35 15.22
C HIS A 59 0.86 -5.01 14.77
N LYS A 60 1.82 -5.13 15.68
CA LYS A 60 3.22 -4.70 15.46
C LYS A 60 3.87 -5.25 14.18
N LYS A 61 3.61 -6.51 13.81
CA LYS A 61 4.17 -7.10 12.58
C LYS A 61 3.62 -6.46 11.31
N VAL A 62 2.32 -6.13 11.30
CA VAL A 62 1.68 -5.48 10.14
C VAL A 62 2.23 -4.08 9.99
N LYS A 63 2.33 -3.34 11.10
CA LYS A 63 2.93 -2.00 11.13
C LYS A 63 4.37 -2.00 10.64
N GLN A 64 5.20 -2.92 11.15
CA GLN A 64 6.60 -3.01 10.74
C GLN A 64 6.72 -3.31 9.23
N GLN A 65 6.00 -4.31 8.73
CA GLN A 65 6.02 -4.65 7.31
C GLN A 65 5.53 -3.48 6.45
N ALA A 66 4.49 -2.75 6.87
CA ALA A 66 3.99 -1.59 6.14
C ALA A 66 5.03 -0.47 6.05
N LEU A 67 5.79 -0.22 7.13
CA LEU A 67 6.88 0.77 7.12
C LEU A 67 8.03 0.36 6.20
N GLU A 68 8.39 -0.92 6.19
CA GLU A 68 9.42 -1.47 5.29
C GLU A 68 8.99 -1.36 3.82
N VAL A 69 7.74 -1.73 3.51
CA VAL A 69 7.17 -1.58 2.17
C VAL A 69 7.09 -0.12 1.74
N LEU A 70 6.71 0.81 2.63
CA LEU A 70 6.70 2.24 2.32
C LEU A 70 8.10 2.72 1.91
N ALA A 71 9.14 2.32 2.65
CA ALA A 71 10.52 2.69 2.33
C ALA A 71 10.95 2.15 0.96
N GLU A 72 10.58 0.92 0.60
CA GLU A 72 10.83 0.37 -0.74
C GLU A 72 10.05 1.13 -1.83
N MET A 73 8.78 1.45 -1.58
CA MET A 73 7.94 2.17 -2.54
C MET A 73 8.47 3.57 -2.84
N ILE A 74 9.06 4.26 -1.86
CA ILE A 74 9.71 5.57 -2.06
C ILE A 74 10.77 5.49 -3.16
N GLY A 75 11.58 4.43 -3.17
CA GLY A 75 12.59 4.22 -4.22
C GLY A 75 12.03 3.72 -5.56
N LEU A 76 10.91 3.00 -5.56
CA LEU A 76 10.33 2.42 -6.78
C LEU A 76 9.47 3.41 -7.58
N LEU A 77 8.74 4.27 -6.87
CA LEU A 77 7.73 5.15 -7.46
C LEU A 77 8.22 6.60 -7.57
N GLU A 78 9.26 6.97 -6.81
CA GLU A 78 9.89 8.29 -6.86
C GLU A 78 8.86 9.44 -6.89
N ASN A 79 8.82 10.21 -7.98
CA ASN A 79 7.95 11.37 -8.16
C ASN A 79 6.46 11.03 -8.17
N ASP A 80 6.07 9.79 -8.48
CA ASP A 80 4.68 9.34 -8.48
C ASP A 80 4.06 9.31 -7.07
N LEU A 81 4.89 9.39 -6.01
CA LEU A 81 4.42 9.52 -4.62
C LEU A 81 4.12 10.96 -4.19
N THR A 82 4.51 11.96 -4.98
CA THR A 82 4.28 13.38 -4.65
C THR A 82 2.85 13.67 -4.17
N PRO A 83 1.78 13.13 -4.80
CA PRO A 83 0.40 13.40 -4.36
C PRO A 83 0.05 12.87 -2.95
N VAL A 84 0.80 11.91 -2.42
CA VAL A 84 0.53 11.28 -1.12
C VAL A 84 1.52 11.69 -0.04
N MET A 85 2.70 12.20 -0.40
CA MET A 85 3.71 12.68 0.55
C MET A 85 3.16 13.77 1.47
N ILE A 86 2.32 14.68 0.94
CA ILE A 86 1.69 15.75 1.73
C ILE A 86 0.81 15.15 2.84
N ARG A 87 0.04 14.10 2.52
CA ARG A 87 -0.88 13.45 3.46
C ARG A 87 -0.18 12.65 4.57
N LEU A 88 1.06 12.21 4.33
CA LEU A 88 1.88 11.49 5.32
C LEU A 88 2.55 12.43 6.33
N VAL A 89 2.82 13.67 5.94
CA VAL A 89 3.52 14.66 6.78
C VAL A 89 2.54 15.49 7.61
N GLU A 90 1.31 15.70 7.10
CA GLU A 90 0.29 16.54 7.74
C GLU A 90 -0.75 15.76 8.57
N GLY A 91 -0.68 14.43 8.60
CA GLY A 91 -1.58 13.55 9.37
C GLY A 91 -1.02 13.17 10.75
#